data_AF-A0A453K8J2-F1
#
_entry.id   AF-A0A453K8J2-F1
#
_cell.length_a   1.000
_cell.length_b   1.000
_cell.length_c   1.000
_cell.angle_alpha   90.00
_cell.angle_beta   90.00
_cell.angle_gamma   90.00
#
_symmetry.space_group_name_H-M   'P 1'
#
loop_
_entity.id
_entity.type
_entity.pdbx_description
1 polymer ?
#
loop_
_entity_poly.entity_id
_entity_poly.type
_entity_poly.pdbx_seq_one_letter_code
_entity_poly.pdbx_strand_id
1 'polypeptide(L)'
;MNDTGTLLVSGGTEKVVRVWDPRTGSKNMKLRGHTDNIRALLIDSTGRYCLSGSSDSMIRLWDLGQQRCVHSYAVHTDSVWALASTPSFGHVYSGGRDQSVYLTDLSTRESVLLCTNEHPILQLSLQDDTIWVATTDSSVYGWPAEGQTPQKVFQKGGSFLAGNLSFSRARASLEGSAPVPVYKEPSFTIPGVPAIVQHEIMNNRRHVLTKDTVGSVKLWEITRGAVIEDFGKVSFDDKKKELFEMVSIPAWFTMDARLGCLSVHLDTPQCFSAEIYAVDLNVTGAQEDLKINLAHETLRGLLVHWSKRRPKLGQHSLSNGDSSIGKDVSLKNLPHPRSDVDDGSENHANNVLPSFEFSTVLPPSIITESSSGGPWRKRITDLDGTEDDLPWWCVDCAENGRFPKENTKCGFYLHPAEGSPAPNITQGKLSAPRILRVLKVANYVVEKLVLEKPLDGSPDSTFAMGLTSGTSALDSSSRPGLKPWQKLKPSVEILCNNQVLSPEMSLATVRTYIWKKPEDLILNYRVVQSR
;
A
#
# COMPACT_ATOMS: atom_id res chain seq x y z
N MET A 1 -36.36 -0.37 -7.96
CA MET A 1 -37.48 0.31 -8.64
C MET A 1 -38.13 -0.73 -9.54
N ASN A 2 -39.45 -0.68 -9.76
CA ASN A 2 -40.09 -1.58 -10.74
C ASN A 2 -39.85 -1.11 -12.18
N ASP A 3 -40.15 -1.95 -13.17
CA ASP A 3 -39.84 -1.71 -14.59
C ASP A 3 -40.50 -0.44 -15.15
N THR A 4 -41.70 -0.09 -14.68
CA THR A 4 -42.43 1.11 -15.12
C THR A 4 -42.00 2.40 -14.39
N GLY A 5 -41.08 2.29 -13.41
CA GLY A 5 -40.59 3.40 -12.61
C GLY A 5 -41.63 4.07 -11.72
N THR A 6 -42.75 3.39 -11.41
CA THR A 6 -43.83 3.93 -10.58
C THR A 6 -43.62 3.67 -9.10
N LEU A 7 -42.79 2.70 -8.74
CA LEU A 7 -42.53 2.29 -7.37
C LEU A 7 -41.05 2.13 -7.11
N LEU A 8 -40.59 2.82 -6.07
CA LEU A 8 -39.29 2.61 -5.45
C LEU A 8 -39.52 1.95 -4.09
N VAL A 9 -38.78 0.87 -3.85
CA VAL A 9 -38.81 0.16 -2.57
C VAL A 9 -37.40 0.18 -1.99
N SER A 10 -37.30 0.37 -0.68
CA SER A 10 -36.03 0.23 0.03
C SER A 10 -36.21 -0.54 1.34
N GLY A 11 -35.10 -1.12 1.78
CA GLY A 11 -34.96 -1.91 2.98
C GLY A 11 -33.52 -1.76 3.46
N GLY A 12 -33.32 -1.88 4.77
CA GLY A 12 -32.02 -1.72 5.40
C GLY A 12 -32.10 -1.97 6.90
N THR A 13 -31.22 -1.30 7.65
CA THR A 13 -31.06 -1.51 9.10
C THR A 13 -32.26 -1.06 9.94
N GLU A 14 -33.19 -0.28 9.37
CA GLU A 14 -34.49 0.03 9.97
C GLU A 14 -35.44 -1.17 10.04
N LYS A 15 -35.10 -2.30 9.38
CA LYS A 15 -35.85 -3.57 9.41
C LYS A 15 -37.26 -3.48 8.81
N VAL A 16 -37.49 -2.44 8.02
CA VAL A 16 -38.79 -2.07 7.45
C VAL A 16 -38.64 -1.86 5.97
N VAL A 17 -39.60 -2.37 5.21
CA VAL A 17 -39.70 -2.07 3.78
C VAL A 17 -40.47 -0.77 3.62
N ARG A 18 -39.86 0.22 2.97
CA ARG A 18 -40.46 1.50 2.66
C ARG A 18 -40.74 1.60 1.16
N VAL A 19 -41.86 2.23 0.81
CA VAL A 19 -42.31 2.36 -0.58
C VAL A 19 -42.58 3.81 -0.92
N TRP A 20 -42.13 4.25 -2.08
CA TRP A 20 -42.31 5.59 -2.62
C TRP A 20 -42.78 5.54 -4.05
N ASP A 21 -43.46 6.61 -4.46
CA ASP A 21 -43.55 6.98 -5.87
C ASP A 21 -42.38 7.92 -6.19
N PRO A 22 -41.39 7.50 -6.99
CA PRO A 22 -40.22 8.31 -7.30
C PRO A 22 -40.54 9.52 -8.18
N ARG A 23 -41.68 9.53 -8.89
CA ARG A 23 -42.08 10.65 -9.76
C ARG A 23 -42.58 11.83 -8.95
N THR A 24 -43.33 11.57 -7.88
CA THR A 24 -43.89 12.61 -7.02
C THR A 24 -43.06 12.86 -5.75
N GLY A 25 -42.16 11.93 -5.40
CA GLY A 25 -41.43 11.96 -4.13
C GLY A 25 -42.29 11.57 -2.92
N SER A 26 -43.53 11.14 -3.15
CA SER A 26 -44.48 10.83 -2.08
C SER A 26 -44.13 9.52 -1.38
N LYS A 27 -44.19 9.53 -0.04
CA LYS A 27 -44.03 8.33 0.80
C LYS A 27 -45.36 7.58 0.84
N ASN A 28 -45.40 6.40 0.26
CA ASN A 28 -46.64 5.64 0.13
C ASN A 28 -46.87 4.69 1.32
N MET A 29 -45.86 3.91 1.72
CA MET A 29 -46.09 2.78 2.64
C MET A 29 -44.91 2.47 3.56
N LYS A 30 -45.22 1.86 4.71
CA LYS A 30 -44.25 1.36 5.69
C LYS A 30 -44.63 -0.06 6.13
N LEU A 31 -43.93 -1.07 5.63
CA LEU A 31 -44.23 -2.49 5.90
C LEU A 31 -43.29 -3.04 6.98
N ARG A 32 -43.86 -3.39 8.13
CA ARG A 32 -43.15 -3.95 9.27
C ARG A 32 -43.29 -5.46 9.32
N GLY A 33 -42.21 -6.16 9.68
CA GLY A 33 -42.25 -7.61 9.93
C GLY A 33 -40.89 -8.28 10.03
N HIS A 34 -39.87 -7.76 9.34
CA HIS A 34 -38.49 -8.24 9.54
C HIS A 34 -37.96 -7.87 10.94
N THR A 35 -37.12 -8.74 11.50
CA THR A 35 -36.50 -8.56 12.82
C THR A 35 -35.03 -8.16 12.72
N ASP A 36 -34.48 -8.10 11.50
CA ASP A 36 -33.12 -7.66 11.22
C ASP A 36 -32.99 -6.92 9.87
N ASN A 37 -31.76 -6.58 9.49
CA ASN A 37 -31.39 -5.81 8.32
C ASN A 37 -31.84 -6.50 7.02
N ILE A 38 -32.59 -5.78 6.20
CA ILE A 38 -33.04 -6.22 4.87
C ILE A 38 -31.91 -5.97 3.87
N ARG A 39 -31.48 -7.02 3.16
CA ARG A 39 -30.33 -6.97 2.26
C ARG A 39 -30.67 -7.20 0.79
N ALA A 40 -31.79 -7.86 0.51
CA ALA A 40 -32.28 -8.09 -0.83
C ALA A 40 -33.74 -7.66 -0.98
N LEU A 41 -34.07 -7.11 -2.15
CA LEU A 41 -35.42 -6.71 -2.52
C LEU A 41 -35.68 -7.04 -3.99
N LEU A 42 -36.86 -7.56 -4.28
CA LEU A 42 -37.39 -7.71 -5.65
C LEU A 42 -38.81 -7.17 -5.70
N ILE A 43 -39.20 -6.62 -6.84
CA ILE A 43 -40.57 -6.15 -7.09
C ILE A 43 -41.04 -6.86 -8.37
N ASP A 44 -42.29 -7.29 -8.40
CA ASP A 44 -42.87 -7.84 -9.62
C ASP A 44 -43.10 -6.75 -10.69
N SER A 45 -43.24 -7.16 -11.94
CA SER A 45 -43.45 -6.22 -13.05
C SER A 45 -44.73 -5.40 -12.92
N THR A 46 -45.75 -5.94 -12.24
CA THR A 46 -47.02 -5.23 -11.98
C THR A 46 -46.91 -4.19 -10.87
N GLY A 47 -45.88 -4.28 -10.01
CA GLY A 47 -45.76 -3.44 -8.82
C GLY A 47 -46.73 -3.79 -7.70
N ARG A 48 -47.38 -4.96 -7.75
CA ARG A 48 -48.29 -5.44 -6.71
C ARG A 48 -47.56 -6.14 -5.58
N TYR A 49 -46.50 -6.87 -5.89
CA TYR A 49 -45.80 -7.73 -4.95
C TYR A 49 -44.34 -7.31 -4.78
N CYS A 50 -43.85 -7.44 -3.55
CA CYS A 50 -42.45 -7.23 -3.21
C CYS A 50 -41.94 -8.45 -2.44
N LEU A 51 -40.75 -8.94 -2.79
CA LEU A 51 -40.01 -9.89 -1.98
C LEU A 51 -38.88 -9.18 -1.25
N SER A 52 -38.60 -9.61 -0.03
CA SER A 52 -37.46 -9.12 0.76
C SER A 52 -36.72 -10.26 1.44
N GLY A 53 -35.39 -10.25 1.35
CA GLY A 53 -34.48 -11.16 2.05
C GLY A 53 -33.73 -10.41 3.14
N SER A 54 -33.65 -11.01 4.33
CA SER A 54 -33.16 -10.34 5.53
C SER A 54 -32.13 -11.16 6.30
N SER A 55 -31.39 -10.45 7.15
CA SER A 55 -30.42 -11.03 8.08
C SER A 55 -31.09 -11.83 9.20
N ASP A 56 -32.42 -11.75 9.32
CA ASP A 56 -33.23 -12.59 10.21
C ASP A 56 -33.50 -14.00 9.64
N SER A 57 -32.75 -14.40 8.62
CA SER A 57 -32.85 -15.67 7.87
C SER A 57 -34.18 -15.92 7.15
N MET A 58 -35.04 -14.90 7.03
CA MET A 58 -36.36 -15.04 6.39
C MET A 58 -36.42 -14.32 5.05
N ILE A 59 -37.22 -14.90 4.15
CA ILE A 59 -37.73 -14.23 2.95
C ILE A 59 -39.18 -13.87 3.19
N ARG A 60 -39.61 -12.66 2.85
CA ARG A 60 -41.01 -12.23 2.99
C ARG A 60 -41.59 -11.77 1.66
N LEU A 61 -42.81 -12.20 1.38
CA LEU A 61 -43.65 -11.72 0.28
C LEU A 61 -44.67 -10.72 0.83
N TRP A 62 -44.66 -9.52 0.27
CA TRP A 62 -45.54 -8.41 0.62
C TRP A 62 -46.50 -8.15 -0.53
N ASP A 63 -47.78 -7.98 -0.21
CA ASP A 63 -48.77 -7.41 -1.14
C ASP A 63 -48.84 -5.91 -0.84
N LEU A 64 -48.39 -5.10 -1.79
CA LEU A 64 -48.33 -3.65 -1.67
C LEU A 64 -49.73 -3.03 -1.70
N GLY A 65 -50.70 -3.63 -2.41
CA GLY A 65 -52.08 -3.18 -2.41
C GLY A 65 -52.76 -3.39 -1.05
N GLN A 66 -52.49 -4.53 -0.41
CA GLN A 66 -53.00 -4.84 0.95
C GLN A 66 -52.12 -4.28 2.08
N GLN A 67 -50.95 -3.74 1.75
CA GLN A 67 -49.97 -3.18 2.70
C GLN A 67 -49.58 -4.14 3.83
N ARG A 68 -49.46 -5.44 3.54
CA ARG A 68 -49.14 -6.46 4.54
C ARG A 68 -48.22 -7.55 4.01
N CYS A 69 -47.55 -8.23 4.94
CA CYS A 69 -46.86 -9.47 4.66
C CYS A 69 -47.91 -10.56 4.38
N VAL A 70 -47.83 -11.22 3.23
CA VAL A 70 -48.72 -12.34 2.89
C VAL A 70 -48.08 -13.66 3.31
N HIS A 71 -46.79 -13.82 3.03
CA HIS A 71 -46.05 -15.06 3.27
C HIS A 71 -44.67 -14.78 3.86
N SER A 72 -44.16 -15.72 4.64
CA SER A 72 -42.79 -15.74 5.14
C SER A 72 -42.20 -17.12 4.91
N TYR A 73 -41.03 -17.19 4.29
CA TYR A 73 -40.37 -18.43 3.89
C TYR A 73 -39.10 -18.58 4.73
N ALA A 74 -39.13 -19.54 5.67
CA ALA A 74 -37.97 -19.96 6.47
C ALA A 74 -37.26 -21.12 5.77
N VAL A 75 -36.33 -20.81 4.89
CA VAL A 75 -35.55 -21.80 4.12
C VAL A 75 -34.05 -21.78 4.46
N HIS A 76 -33.53 -20.60 4.82
CA HIS A 76 -32.12 -20.43 5.17
C HIS A 76 -31.88 -20.62 6.67
N THR A 77 -30.69 -21.11 7.02
CA THR A 77 -30.26 -21.22 8.43
C THR A 77 -29.49 -20.01 8.93
N ASP A 78 -29.19 -19.07 8.03
CA ASP A 78 -28.50 -17.81 8.33
C ASP A 78 -29.04 -16.72 7.40
N SER A 79 -28.46 -15.53 7.47
CA SER A 79 -28.85 -14.31 6.76
C SER A 79 -29.02 -14.50 5.26
N VAL A 80 -30.13 -14.02 4.70
CA VAL A 80 -30.41 -13.97 3.25
C VAL A 80 -29.92 -12.64 2.69
N TRP A 81 -29.02 -12.70 1.70
CA TRP A 81 -28.35 -11.53 1.14
C TRP A 81 -28.71 -11.24 -0.30
N ALA A 82 -29.13 -12.27 -1.04
CA ALA A 82 -29.41 -12.19 -2.46
C ALA A 82 -30.73 -12.88 -2.79
N LEU A 83 -31.46 -12.29 -3.74
CA LEU A 83 -32.67 -12.85 -4.33
C LEU A 83 -32.61 -12.66 -5.85
N ALA A 84 -33.13 -13.62 -6.60
CA ALA A 84 -33.46 -13.48 -8.02
C ALA A 84 -34.81 -14.17 -8.28
N SER A 85 -35.64 -13.65 -9.18
CA SER A 85 -36.94 -14.26 -9.51
C SER A 85 -37.00 -14.74 -10.94
N THR A 86 -37.84 -15.74 -11.20
CA THR A 86 -38.27 -16.05 -12.56
C THR A 86 -39.04 -14.87 -13.18
N PRO A 87 -39.08 -14.71 -14.52
CA PRO A 87 -39.83 -13.61 -15.16
C PRO A 87 -41.32 -13.56 -14.81
N SER A 88 -41.93 -14.72 -14.53
CA SER A 88 -43.33 -14.83 -14.09
C SER A 88 -43.57 -14.40 -12.64
N PHE A 89 -42.50 -14.13 -11.88
CA PHE A 89 -42.54 -13.90 -10.43
C PHE A 89 -43.24 -15.02 -9.64
N GLY A 90 -43.31 -16.24 -10.17
CA GLY A 90 -43.88 -17.41 -9.48
C GLY A 90 -42.88 -18.14 -8.59
N HIS A 91 -41.59 -18.04 -8.90
CA HIS A 91 -40.51 -18.68 -8.16
C HIS A 91 -39.40 -17.69 -7.83
N VAL A 92 -38.72 -17.95 -6.70
CA VAL A 92 -37.59 -17.16 -6.23
C VAL A 92 -36.38 -18.05 -5.95
N TYR A 93 -35.22 -17.61 -6.42
CA TYR A 93 -33.91 -18.08 -6.01
C TYR A 93 -33.41 -17.22 -4.86
N SER A 94 -32.90 -17.85 -3.81
CA SER A 94 -32.39 -17.15 -2.64
C SER A 94 -31.05 -17.70 -2.18
N GLY A 95 -30.18 -16.80 -1.71
CA GLY A 95 -28.83 -17.13 -1.27
C GLY A 95 -28.33 -16.16 -0.21
N GLY A 96 -27.38 -16.61 0.61
CA GLY A 96 -26.76 -15.74 1.60
C GLY A 96 -25.63 -16.39 2.37
N ARG A 97 -25.60 -16.14 3.68
CA ARG A 97 -24.49 -16.49 4.57
C ARG A 97 -24.30 -17.99 4.78
N ASP A 98 -25.38 -18.77 4.65
CA ASP A 98 -25.35 -20.23 4.74
C ASP A 98 -24.90 -20.94 3.45
N GLN A 99 -24.39 -20.17 2.47
CA GLN A 99 -23.74 -20.66 1.24
C GLN A 99 -24.65 -21.45 0.30
N SER A 100 -25.92 -21.60 0.65
CA SER A 100 -26.88 -22.44 -0.06
C SER A 100 -27.71 -21.59 -1.01
N VAL A 101 -28.01 -22.13 -2.20
CA VAL A 101 -29.00 -21.56 -3.11
C VAL A 101 -30.26 -22.40 -3.04
N TYR A 102 -31.38 -21.79 -2.66
CA TYR A 102 -32.69 -22.44 -2.71
C TYR A 102 -33.52 -21.89 -3.85
N LEU A 103 -34.34 -22.74 -4.46
CA LEU A 103 -35.43 -22.36 -5.35
C LEU A 103 -36.75 -22.61 -4.62
N THR A 104 -37.57 -21.58 -4.48
CA THR A 104 -38.85 -21.62 -3.75
C THR A 104 -39.99 -21.25 -4.69
N ASP A 105 -41.03 -22.09 -4.74
CA ASP A 105 -42.32 -21.76 -5.35
C ASP A 105 -43.11 -20.88 -4.37
N LEU A 106 -43.48 -19.68 -4.80
CA LEU A 106 -44.13 -18.70 -3.94
C LEU A 106 -45.59 -19.06 -3.61
N SER A 107 -46.24 -19.86 -4.45
CA SER A 107 -47.64 -20.27 -4.35
C SER A 107 -47.80 -21.51 -3.46
N THR A 108 -47.01 -22.55 -3.69
CA THR A 108 -47.07 -23.81 -2.92
C THR A 108 -46.24 -23.73 -1.65
N ARG A 109 -45.29 -22.78 -1.59
CA ARG A 109 -44.25 -22.66 -0.55
C ARG A 109 -43.28 -23.83 -0.53
N GLU A 110 -43.27 -24.67 -1.56
CA GLU A 110 -42.28 -25.72 -1.69
C GLU A 110 -40.93 -25.12 -2.04
N SER A 111 -39.87 -25.69 -1.48
CA SER A 111 -38.49 -25.27 -1.67
C SER A 111 -37.61 -26.46 -1.95
N VAL A 112 -36.59 -26.26 -2.77
CA VAL A 112 -35.58 -27.26 -3.09
C VAL A 112 -34.19 -26.64 -2.97
N LEU A 113 -33.24 -27.39 -2.42
CA LEU A 113 -31.83 -26.98 -2.35
C LEU A 113 -31.19 -27.19 -3.72
N LEU A 114 -30.90 -26.10 -4.44
CA LEU A 114 -30.33 -26.15 -5.78
C LEU A 114 -28.87 -26.58 -5.74
N CYS A 115 -28.07 -25.88 -4.95
CA CYS A 115 -26.64 -26.10 -4.76
C CYS A 115 -26.15 -25.56 -3.41
N THR A 116 -24.97 -26.01 -2.98
CA THR A 116 -24.23 -25.45 -1.84
C THR A 116 -22.85 -25.04 -2.34
N ASN A 117 -22.48 -23.77 -2.12
CA ASN A 117 -21.20 -23.21 -2.51
C ASN A 117 -20.19 -23.29 -1.35
N GLU A 118 -18.93 -22.99 -1.62
CA GLU A 118 -17.87 -22.95 -0.59
C GLU A 118 -17.84 -21.63 0.20
N HIS A 119 -18.44 -20.57 -0.37
CA HIS A 119 -18.36 -19.21 0.14
C HIS A 119 -19.75 -18.56 0.25
N PRO A 120 -19.95 -17.64 1.21
CA PRO A 120 -21.19 -16.88 1.35
C PRO A 120 -21.60 -16.17 0.05
N ILE A 121 -22.89 -16.24 -0.28
CA ILE A 121 -23.44 -15.72 -1.52
C ILE A 121 -23.78 -14.24 -1.34
N LEU A 122 -23.21 -13.38 -2.19
CA LEU A 122 -23.42 -11.94 -2.16
C LEU A 122 -24.52 -11.49 -3.12
N GLN A 123 -24.59 -12.10 -4.31
CA GLN A 123 -25.55 -11.72 -5.35
C GLN A 123 -25.94 -12.90 -6.23
N LEU A 124 -27.18 -12.87 -6.71
CA LEU A 124 -27.76 -13.85 -7.63
C LEU A 124 -28.27 -13.12 -8.87
N SER A 125 -28.11 -13.73 -10.04
CA SER A 125 -28.67 -13.22 -11.29
C SER A 125 -29.13 -14.37 -12.18
N LEU A 126 -30.43 -14.43 -12.45
CA LEU A 126 -30.99 -15.41 -13.36
C LEU A 126 -30.86 -14.89 -14.79
N GLN A 127 -30.19 -15.64 -15.64
CA GLN A 127 -30.09 -15.40 -17.07
C GLN A 127 -30.45 -16.68 -17.80
N ASP A 128 -31.56 -16.64 -18.54
CA ASP A 128 -32.13 -17.80 -19.24
C ASP A 128 -32.31 -18.99 -18.27
N ASP A 129 -31.66 -20.12 -18.55
CA ASP A 129 -31.69 -21.32 -17.72
C ASP A 129 -30.49 -21.45 -16.77
N THR A 130 -29.76 -20.36 -16.53
CA THR A 130 -28.60 -20.31 -15.64
C THR A 130 -28.80 -19.31 -14.51
N ILE A 131 -28.55 -19.72 -13.27
CA ILE A 131 -28.43 -18.82 -12.12
C ILE A 131 -26.96 -18.56 -11.85
N TRP A 132 -26.53 -17.32 -12.09
CA TRP A 132 -25.20 -16.84 -11.75
C TRP A 132 -25.12 -16.47 -10.28
N VAL A 133 -24.08 -16.96 -9.62
CA VAL A 133 -23.84 -16.85 -8.19
C VAL A 133 -22.50 -16.15 -7.97
N ALA A 134 -22.56 -14.92 -7.44
CA ALA A 134 -21.39 -14.20 -6.96
C ALA A 134 -21.25 -14.41 -5.45
N THR A 135 -20.05 -14.78 -5.00
CA THR A 135 -19.76 -15.08 -3.60
C THR A 135 -18.73 -14.11 -3.03
N THR A 136 -18.27 -14.32 -1.79
CA THR A 136 -17.12 -13.59 -1.24
C THR A 136 -15.79 -13.98 -1.87
N ASP A 137 -15.73 -15.07 -2.63
CA ASP A 137 -14.58 -15.38 -3.49
C ASP A 137 -14.64 -14.57 -4.79
N SER A 138 -13.48 -14.45 -5.43
CA SER A 138 -13.26 -13.78 -6.70
C SER A 138 -13.89 -14.49 -7.90
N SER A 139 -14.18 -15.80 -7.81
CA SER A 139 -14.78 -16.57 -8.90
C SER A 139 -16.31 -16.45 -8.90
N VAL A 140 -16.91 -16.55 -10.08
CA VAL A 140 -18.37 -16.51 -10.28
C VAL A 140 -18.85 -17.80 -10.91
N TYR A 141 -19.91 -18.39 -10.36
CA TYR A 141 -20.38 -19.72 -10.72
C TYR A 141 -21.77 -19.65 -11.37
N GLY A 142 -21.94 -20.33 -12.50
CA GLY A 142 -23.22 -20.48 -13.19
C GLY A 142 -23.80 -21.87 -12.96
N TRP A 143 -24.96 -21.95 -12.31
CA TRP A 143 -25.64 -23.21 -12.02
C TRP A 143 -26.88 -23.39 -12.91
N PRO A 144 -27.26 -24.63 -13.26
CA PRO A 144 -28.52 -24.86 -13.96
C PRO A 144 -29.70 -24.41 -13.10
N ALA A 145 -30.59 -23.62 -13.69
CA ALA A 145 -31.76 -23.05 -13.03
C ALA A 145 -33.08 -23.44 -13.70
N GLU A 146 -33.09 -23.74 -15.01
CA GLU A 146 -34.32 -24.00 -15.78
C GLU A 146 -35.32 -22.84 -15.60
N GLY A 147 -34.87 -21.60 -15.81
CA GLY A 147 -35.59 -20.37 -15.46
C GLY A 147 -36.97 -20.23 -16.12
N GLN A 148 -37.19 -20.87 -17.27
CA GLN A 148 -38.50 -20.93 -17.92
C GLN A 148 -39.38 -22.08 -17.41
N THR A 149 -38.78 -23.17 -16.94
CA THR A 149 -39.47 -24.39 -16.47
C THR A 149 -38.92 -24.86 -15.11
N PRO A 150 -39.03 -24.02 -14.05
CA PRO A 150 -38.41 -24.30 -12.74
C PRO A 150 -38.96 -25.60 -12.11
N GLN A 151 -40.14 -26.06 -12.51
CA GLN A 151 -40.76 -27.30 -12.03
C GLN A 151 -39.88 -28.53 -12.29
N LYS A 152 -39.05 -28.52 -13.35
CA LYS A 152 -38.10 -29.61 -13.61
C LYS A 152 -37.06 -29.76 -12.50
N VAL A 153 -36.70 -28.68 -11.82
CA VAL A 153 -35.76 -28.73 -10.68
C VAL A 153 -36.41 -29.44 -9.50
N PHE A 154 -37.69 -29.16 -9.23
CA PHE A 154 -38.46 -29.84 -8.17
C PHE A 154 -38.67 -31.33 -8.45
N GLN A 155 -38.73 -31.75 -9.73
CA GLN A 155 -38.78 -33.17 -10.09
C GLN A 155 -37.44 -33.90 -9.86
N LYS A 156 -36.32 -33.18 -9.95
CA LYS A 156 -34.97 -33.74 -9.76
C LYS A 156 -34.55 -33.79 -8.29
N GLY A 157 -35.05 -32.86 -7.47
CA GLY A 157 -34.67 -32.72 -6.06
C GLY A 157 -35.75 -33.12 -5.07
N GLY A 158 -35.36 -33.40 -3.82
CA GLY A 158 -36.32 -33.55 -2.73
C GLY A 158 -36.84 -32.18 -2.28
N SER A 159 -38.10 -31.86 -2.58
CA SER A 159 -38.72 -30.63 -2.11
C SER A 159 -39.16 -30.72 -0.65
N PHE A 160 -39.25 -29.58 0.02
CA PHE A 160 -39.78 -29.45 1.38
C PHE A 160 -40.60 -28.16 1.50
N LEU A 161 -41.53 -28.12 2.44
CA LEU A 161 -42.35 -26.94 2.66
C LEU A 161 -41.55 -25.89 3.45
N ALA A 162 -41.42 -24.67 2.91
CA ALA A 162 -40.80 -23.55 3.61
C ALA A 162 -41.54 -23.27 4.92
N GLY A 163 -40.80 -23.21 6.03
CA GLY A 163 -41.38 -22.99 7.35
C GLY A 163 -41.94 -21.57 7.52
N ASN A 164 -42.89 -21.41 8.45
CA ASN A 164 -43.43 -20.10 8.84
C ASN A 164 -42.66 -19.44 10.00
N LEU A 165 -41.70 -20.13 10.64
CA LEU A 165 -40.97 -19.68 11.82
C LEU A 165 -39.45 -19.86 11.63
N SER A 166 -38.66 -18.92 12.15
CA SER A 166 -37.20 -18.84 12.00
C SER A 166 -36.40 -19.85 12.83
N PHE A 167 -37.00 -20.51 13.83
CA PHE A 167 -36.26 -21.41 14.74
C PHE A 167 -36.24 -22.87 14.26
N SER A 168 -35.04 -23.32 13.88
CA SER A 168 -34.50 -24.69 13.86
C SER A 168 -35.28 -25.85 13.23
N ARG A 169 -36.48 -25.62 12.69
CA ARG A 169 -37.26 -26.63 11.95
C ARG A 169 -37.22 -26.44 10.42
N ALA A 170 -36.43 -25.50 9.92
CA ALA A 170 -36.39 -25.09 8.51
C ALA A 170 -35.88 -26.17 7.52
N ARG A 171 -35.36 -27.30 8.01
CA ARG A 171 -34.76 -28.37 7.17
C ARG A 171 -35.44 -29.73 7.27
N ALA A 172 -36.55 -29.86 7.97
CA ALA A 172 -37.25 -31.14 7.99
C ALA A 172 -37.95 -31.33 6.64
N SER A 173 -37.40 -32.18 5.77
CA SER A 173 -38.26 -32.95 4.87
C SER A 173 -39.29 -33.70 5.74
N LEU A 174 -40.40 -34.16 5.16
CA LEU A 174 -41.37 -34.99 5.89
C LEU A 174 -40.73 -36.21 6.60
N GLU A 175 -39.50 -36.58 6.23
CA GLU A 175 -38.71 -37.71 6.77
C GLU A 175 -37.57 -37.30 7.72
N GLY A 176 -37.36 -36.00 8.00
CA GLY A 176 -36.35 -35.53 8.97
C GLY A 176 -34.89 -35.53 8.50
N SER A 177 -34.64 -35.78 7.21
CA SER A 177 -33.30 -35.70 6.60
C SER A 177 -32.98 -34.29 6.11
N ALA A 178 -31.69 -33.89 6.15
CA ALA A 178 -31.23 -32.63 5.57
C ALA A 178 -31.48 -32.61 4.04
N PRO A 179 -31.84 -31.45 3.46
CA PRO A 179 -32.04 -31.34 2.02
C PRO A 179 -30.73 -31.64 1.28
N VAL A 180 -30.82 -32.41 0.19
CA VAL A 180 -29.70 -32.77 -0.67
C VAL A 180 -29.67 -31.83 -1.88
N PRO A 181 -28.52 -31.26 -2.24
CA PRO A 181 -28.40 -30.42 -3.43
C PRO A 181 -28.80 -31.15 -4.72
N VAL A 182 -29.58 -30.49 -5.58
CA VAL A 182 -29.90 -30.99 -6.93
C VAL A 182 -28.64 -31.11 -7.78
N TYR A 183 -27.78 -30.09 -7.72
CA TYR A 183 -26.53 -30.02 -8.47
C TYR A 183 -25.34 -29.99 -7.52
N LYS A 184 -24.30 -30.77 -7.86
CA LYS A 184 -23.05 -30.84 -7.09
C LYS A 184 -21.94 -29.95 -7.65
N GLU A 185 -22.00 -29.67 -8.95
CA GLU A 185 -21.01 -28.86 -9.66
C GLU A 185 -21.71 -27.81 -10.54
N PRO A 186 -21.11 -26.63 -10.73
CA PRO A 186 -21.65 -25.60 -11.60
C PRO A 186 -21.47 -26.00 -13.08
N SER A 187 -22.37 -25.51 -13.94
CA SER A 187 -22.23 -25.65 -15.40
C SER A 187 -21.14 -24.76 -15.97
N PHE A 188 -20.94 -23.59 -15.36
CA PHE A 188 -19.99 -22.58 -15.81
C PHE A 188 -19.23 -22.00 -14.63
N THR A 189 -17.95 -21.69 -14.84
CA THR A 189 -17.10 -21.01 -13.87
C THR A 189 -16.35 -19.90 -14.58
N ILE A 190 -16.52 -18.67 -14.10
CA ILE A 190 -15.68 -17.53 -14.44
C ILE A 190 -14.57 -17.48 -13.38
N PRO A 191 -13.30 -17.77 -13.74
CA PRO A 191 -12.22 -17.86 -12.76
C PRO A 191 -11.87 -16.47 -12.21
N GLY A 192 -11.76 -16.40 -10.89
CA GLY A 192 -11.26 -15.22 -10.20
C GLY A 192 -9.74 -15.21 -10.03
N VAL A 193 -9.19 -14.09 -9.58
CA VAL A 193 -7.78 -13.93 -9.24
C VAL A 193 -7.62 -14.02 -7.72
N PRO A 194 -6.66 -14.83 -7.20
CA PRO A 194 -6.41 -14.89 -5.76
C PRO A 194 -6.12 -13.52 -5.16
N ALA A 195 -6.92 -13.15 -4.17
CA ALA A 195 -6.81 -11.87 -3.48
C ALA A 195 -5.74 -11.95 -2.39
N ILE A 196 -4.94 -10.89 -2.22
CA ILE A 196 -4.01 -10.76 -1.10
C ILE A 196 -4.80 -10.55 0.19
N VAL A 197 -4.59 -11.43 1.17
CA VAL A 197 -5.32 -11.42 2.46
C VAL A 197 -4.43 -11.10 3.66
N GLN A 198 -3.11 -11.27 3.51
CA GLN A 198 -2.13 -10.99 4.56
C GLN A 198 -0.88 -10.36 3.93
N HIS A 199 -0.26 -9.43 4.63
CA HIS A 199 0.96 -8.77 4.19
C HIS A 199 1.83 -8.32 5.37
N GLU A 200 3.12 -8.12 5.12
CA GLU A 200 4.10 -7.59 6.08
C GLU A 200 5.10 -6.68 5.34
N ILE A 201 5.32 -5.47 5.83
CA ILE A 201 6.42 -4.62 5.37
C ILE A 201 7.70 -5.08 6.07
N MET A 202 8.70 -5.47 5.29
CA MET A 202 9.98 -5.94 5.84
C MET A 202 10.80 -4.79 6.44
N ASN A 203 11.76 -5.11 7.31
CA ASN A 203 12.55 -4.11 8.06
C ASN A 203 13.38 -3.17 7.18
N ASN A 204 13.78 -3.64 6.00
CA ASN A 204 14.46 -2.82 5.00
C ASN A 204 13.54 -1.74 4.37
N ARG A 205 12.25 -1.73 4.74
CA ARG A 205 11.23 -0.81 4.25
C ARG A 205 11.21 -0.70 2.74
N ARG A 206 11.52 -1.79 2.04
CA ARG A 206 11.59 -1.82 0.59
C ARG A 206 10.86 -3.04 0.06
N HIS A 207 11.04 -4.17 0.74
CA HIS A 207 10.34 -5.40 0.42
C HIS A 207 9.04 -5.55 1.21
N VAL A 208 8.06 -6.20 0.59
CA VAL A 208 6.79 -6.58 1.23
C VAL A 208 6.53 -8.07 1.00
N LEU A 209 6.28 -8.81 2.07
CA LEU A 209 5.84 -10.20 2.01
C LEU A 209 4.30 -10.23 1.96
N THR A 210 3.72 -11.08 1.11
CA THR A 210 2.27 -11.20 0.95
C THR A 210 1.83 -12.65 0.97
N LYS A 211 0.59 -12.91 1.36
CA LYS A 211 -0.09 -14.20 1.20
C LYS A 211 -1.49 -13.98 0.62
N ASP A 212 -1.85 -14.77 -0.38
CA ASP A 212 -3.15 -14.72 -1.04
C ASP A 212 -4.17 -15.74 -0.49
N THR A 213 -5.40 -15.70 -1.01
CA THR A 213 -6.50 -16.61 -0.63
C THR A 213 -6.21 -18.08 -0.89
N VAL A 214 -5.33 -18.41 -1.85
CA VAL A 214 -4.92 -19.80 -2.13
C VAL A 214 -3.70 -20.24 -1.31
N GLY A 215 -3.16 -19.33 -0.49
CA GLY A 215 -2.04 -19.55 0.41
C GLY A 215 -0.66 -19.37 -0.21
N SER A 216 -0.56 -18.81 -1.43
CA SER A 216 0.72 -18.51 -2.07
C SER A 216 1.39 -17.31 -1.41
N VAL A 217 2.67 -17.44 -1.09
CA VAL A 217 3.48 -16.39 -0.44
C VAL A 217 4.43 -15.78 -1.46
N LYS A 218 4.43 -14.45 -1.59
CA LYS A 218 5.26 -13.70 -2.55
C LYS A 218 6.00 -12.55 -1.88
N LEU A 219 7.24 -12.32 -2.30
CA LEU A 219 8.05 -11.17 -1.90
C LEU A 219 8.03 -10.11 -3.01
N TRP A 220 7.75 -8.86 -2.66
CA TRP A 220 7.61 -7.74 -3.59
C TRP A 220 8.70 -6.70 -3.38
N GLU A 221 9.18 -6.09 -4.46
CA GLU A 221 10.00 -4.88 -4.48
C GLU A 221 9.09 -3.67 -4.71
N ILE A 222 8.87 -2.86 -3.67
CA ILE A 222 7.93 -1.74 -3.74
C ILE A 222 8.48 -0.59 -4.59
N THR A 223 9.79 -0.37 -4.63
CA THR A 223 10.37 0.76 -5.38
C THR A 223 10.19 0.66 -6.89
N ARG A 224 9.92 -0.55 -7.40
CA ARG A 224 9.62 -0.81 -8.83
C ARG A 224 8.28 -1.52 -9.07
N GLY A 225 7.53 -1.81 -8.01
CA GLY A 225 6.20 -2.43 -8.06
C GLY A 225 6.18 -3.85 -8.65
N ALA A 226 7.17 -4.69 -8.34
CA ALA A 226 7.32 -6.02 -8.95
C ALA A 226 7.50 -7.15 -7.93
N VAL A 227 7.05 -8.35 -8.26
CA VAL A 227 7.38 -9.57 -7.49
C VAL A 227 8.86 -9.89 -7.70
N ILE A 228 9.59 -10.04 -6.60
CA ILE A 228 10.98 -10.52 -6.58
C ILE A 228 10.98 -12.05 -6.66
N GLU A 229 10.17 -12.68 -5.81
CA GLU A 229 10.16 -14.14 -5.66
C GLU A 229 8.75 -14.62 -5.31
N ASP A 230 8.35 -15.75 -5.88
CA ASP A 230 7.13 -16.48 -5.55
C ASP A 230 7.52 -17.79 -4.85
N PHE A 231 7.24 -17.86 -3.56
CA PHE A 231 7.56 -19.02 -2.74
C PHE A 231 6.48 -20.11 -2.82
N GLY A 232 5.35 -19.85 -3.49
CA GLY A 232 4.23 -20.78 -3.52
C GLY A 232 3.59 -20.97 -2.15
N LYS A 233 2.98 -22.14 -1.92
CA LYS A 233 2.23 -22.45 -0.69
C LYS A 233 3.16 -22.81 0.47
N VAL A 234 3.70 -21.79 1.15
CA VAL A 234 4.58 -21.93 2.31
C VAL A 234 4.03 -21.20 3.54
N SER A 235 4.61 -21.47 4.71
CA SER A 235 4.28 -20.79 5.95
C SER A 235 4.72 -19.32 5.89
N PHE A 236 3.75 -18.40 6.03
CA PHE A 236 3.99 -16.96 5.98
C PHE A 236 4.90 -16.50 7.13
N ASP A 237 4.65 -16.97 8.35
CA ASP A 237 5.41 -16.57 9.53
C ASP A 237 6.85 -17.10 9.52
N ASP A 238 7.07 -18.29 8.96
CA ASP A 238 8.42 -18.85 8.85
C ASP A 238 9.23 -18.10 7.78
N LYS A 239 8.62 -17.80 6.63
CA LYS A 239 9.27 -16.96 5.61
C LYS A 239 9.54 -15.54 6.09
N LYS A 240 8.62 -14.96 6.88
CA LYS A 240 8.84 -13.66 7.54
C LYS A 240 10.09 -13.68 8.43
N LYS A 241 10.30 -14.76 9.20
CA LYS A 241 11.49 -14.92 10.06
C LYS A 241 12.75 -15.18 9.26
N GLU A 242 12.68 -16.01 8.22
CA GLU A 242 13.80 -16.33 7.33
C GLU A 242 14.34 -15.09 6.62
N LEU A 243 13.44 -14.21 6.14
CA LEU A 243 13.76 -12.97 5.45
C LEU A 243 14.03 -11.78 6.39
N PHE A 244 14.15 -12.03 7.69
CA PHE A 244 14.40 -10.97 8.66
C PHE A 244 15.81 -10.40 8.48
N GLU A 245 15.88 -9.11 8.19
CA GLU A 245 17.14 -8.34 8.16
C GLU A 245 17.22 -7.44 9.40
N MET A 246 18.37 -7.46 10.09
CA MET A 246 18.63 -6.58 11.24
C MET A 246 19.02 -5.17 10.76
N VAL A 247 18.06 -4.47 10.16
CA VAL A 247 18.22 -3.12 9.59
C VAL A 247 17.07 -2.25 10.09
N SER A 248 17.34 -0.98 10.37
CA SER A 248 16.31 -0.01 10.76
C SER A 248 16.27 1.16 9.79
N ILE A 249 15.23 1.18 8.94
CA ILE A 249 14.93 2.28 8.01
C ILE A 249 13.61 2.94 8.44
N PRO A 250 13.52 4.29 8.42
CA PRO A 250 12.28 5.02 8.70
C PRO A 250 11.11 4.58 7.81
N ALA A 251 9.90 4.64 8.36
CA ALA A 251 8.68 4.37 7.59
C ALA A 251 8.47 5.46 6.54
N TRP A 252 8.39 5.09 5.26
CA TRP A 252 8.16 6.04 4.16
C TRP A 252 6.93 5.72 3.30
N PHE A 253 6.28 4.60 3.56
CA PHE A 253 4.98 4.29 2.97
C PHE A 253 4.14 3.53 3.98
N THR A 254 2.83 3.58 3.79
CA THR A 254 1.89 2.63 4.38
C THR A 254 1.27 1.79 3.27
N MET A 255 0.59 0.71 3.63
CA MET A 255 -0.02 -0.16 2.64
C MET A 255 -1.31 -0.79 3.13
N ASP A 256 -2.17 -1.15 2.19
CA ASP A 256 -3.32 -2.01 2.46
C ASP A 256 -3.61 -2.97 1.29
N ALA A 257 -4.36 -4.03 1.59
CA ALA A 257 -4.75 -5.05 0.61
C ALA A 257 -6.28 -5.21 0.53
N ARG A 258 -7.05 -4.16 0.89
CA ARG A 258 -8.52 -4.27 1.01
C ARG A 258 -9.22 -4.62 -0.30
N LEU A 259 -8.61 -4.27 -1.43
CA LEU A 259 -9.10 -4.59 -2.78
C LEU A 259 -8.61 -5.94 -3.31
N GLY A 260 -7.95 -6.75 -2.48
CA GLY A 260 -7.30 -7.99 -2.90
C GLY A 260 -5.99 -7.79 -3.65
N CYS A 261 -5.52 -6.55 -3.79
CA CYS A 261 -4.25 -6.19 -4.41
C CYS A 261 -3.47 -5.23 -3.51
N LEU A 262 -2.15 -5.12 -3.71
CA LEU A 262 -1.31 -4.17 -2.98
C LEU A 262 -1.66 -2.74 -3.37
N SER A 263 -2.01 -1.93 -2.37
CA SER A 263 -2.13 -0.48 -2.47
C SER A 263 -1.08 0.15 -1.57
N VAL A 264 -0.20 0.97 -2.14
CA VAL A 264 0.89 1.66 -1.44
C VAL A 264 0.55 3.14 -1.34
N HIS A 265 0.59 3.70 -0.13
CA HIS A 265 0.24 5.08 0.15
C HIS A 265 1.49 5.87 0.53
N LEU A 266 1.68 7.01 -0.14
CA LEU A 266 2.79 7.93 0.08
C LEU A 266 2.25 9.27 0.59
N ASP A 267 2.59 9.62 1.83
CA ASP A 267 2.11 10.83 2.49
C ASP A 267 3.27 11.76 2.85
N THR A 268 3.19 13.01 2.41
CA THR A 268 4.16 14.06 2.76
C THR A 268 3.91 14.59 4.17
N PRO A 269 4.96 14.90 4.96
CA PRO A 269 6.39 14.81 4.64
C PRO A 269 7.01 13.43 4.92
N GLN A 270 6.27 12.50 5.54
CA GLN A 270 6.83 11.27 6.11
C GLN A 270 7.40 10.31 5.08
N CYS A 271 6.87 10.32 3.85
CA CYS A 271 7.43 9.53 2.76
C CYS A 271 8.88 9.90 2.43
N PHE A 272 9.33 11.12 2.69
CA PHE A 272 10.70 11.52 2.44
C PHE A 272 11.67 11.22 3.59
N SER A 273 11.27 10.45 4.60
CA SER A 273 12.09 10.17 5.78
C SER A 273 13.16 9.07 5.57
N ALA A 274 13.01 8.22 4.54
CA ALA A 274 13.88 7.09 4.31
C ALA A 274 15.00 7.40 3.31
N GLU A 275 16.24 7.36 3.80
CA GLU A 275 17.46 7.40 2.99
C GLU A 275 18.17 6.04 3.05
N ILE A 276 18.85 5.65 1.98
CA ILE A 276 19.72 4.48 1.88
C ILE A 276 20.99 4.85 1.09
N TYR A 277 22.12 4.18 1.30
CA TYR A 277 23.29 4.39 0.45
C TYR A 277 23.09 3.70 -0.90
N ALA A 278 23.58 4.32 -1.97
CA ALA A 278 23.46 3.80 -3.33
C ALA A 278 24.08 2.40 -3.49
N VAL A 279 25.16 2.11 -2.74
CA VAL A 279 25.80 0.79 -2.72
C VAL A 279 24.87 -0.31 -2.18
N ASP A 280 23.98 0.00 -1.23
CA ASP A 280 23.02 -0.98 -0.66
C ASP A 280 21.81 -1.22 -1.58
N LEU A 281 21.68 -0.40 -2.63
CA LEU A 281 20.72 -0.57 -3.73
C LEU A 281 21.35 -1.26 -4.95
N ASN A 282 22.59 -1.74 -4.84
CA ASN A 282 23.38 -2.31 -5.94
C ASN A 282 23.50 -1.37 -7.16
N VAL A 283 23.57 -0.06 -6.93
CA VAL A 283 23.79 0.92 -8.01
C VAL A 283 25.26 0.84 -8.45
N THR A 284 25.48 0.34 -9.67
CA THR A 284 26.82 0.13 -10.23
C THR A 284 27.60 1.44 -10.37
N GLY A 285 28.82 1.49 -9.82
CA GLY A 285 29.72 2.63 -9.95
C GLY A 285 29.38 3.84 -9.07
N ALA A 286 28.41 3.73 -8.18
CA ALA A 286 28.07 4.80 -7.24
C ALA A 286 29.17 5.02 -6.21
N GLN A 287 29.34 6.29 -5.79
CA GLN A 287 30.19 6.61 -4.64
C GLN A 287 29.62 6.01 -3.36
N GLU A 288 30.49 5.52 -2.46
CA GLU A 288 30.09 4.90 -1.17
C GLU A 288 29.23 5.83 -0.30
N ASP A 289 29.42 7.14 -0.45
CA ASP A 289 28.76 8.17 0.36
C ASP A 289 27.47 8.72 -0.25
N LEU A 290 27.14 8.30 -1.48
CA LEU A 290 25.94 8.76 -2.17
C LEU A 290 24.69 8.22 -1.47
N LYS A 291 23.85 9.14 -0.99
CA LYS A 291 22.57 8.83 -0.35
C LYS A 291 21.43 8.98 -1.35
N ILE A 292 20.51 8.03 -1.31
CA ILE A 292 19.31 7.98 -2.13
C ILE A 292 18.10 8.04 -1.21
N ASN A 293 17.17 8.94 -1.51
CA ASN A 293 15.88 9.00 -0.83
C ASN A 293 14.89 8.08 -1.56
N LEU A 294 14.32 7.12 -0.84
CA LEU A 294 13.50 6.06 -1.45
C LEU A 294 12.23 6.61 -2.10
N ALA A 295 11.50 7.51 -1.42
CA ALA A 295 10.28 8.09 -1.99
C ALA A 295 10.57 8.99 -3.18
N HIS A 296 11.63 9.79 -3.12
CA HIS A 296 12.04 10.64 -4.24
C HIS A 296 12.24 9.83 -5.51
N GLU A 297 13.13 8.84 -5.50
CA GLU A 297 13.40 8.04 -6.70
C GLU A 297 12.20 7.20 -7.14
N THR A 298 11.38 6.73 -6.19
CA THR A 298 10.12 6.02 -6.52
C THR A 298 9.15 6.92 -7.25
N LEU A 299 8.98 8.18 -6.82
CA LEU A 299 8.12 9.16 -7.49
C LEU A 299 8.65 9.53 -8.88
N ARG A 300 9.98 9.65 -9.04
CA ARG A 300 10.60 9.87 -10.34
C ARG A 300 10.32 8.70 -11.30
N GLY A 301 10.42 7.47 -10.82
CA GLY A 301 10.07 6.27 -11.57
C GLY A 301 8.60 6.25 -11.99
N LEU A 302 7.68 6.52 -11.04
CA LEU A 302 6.23 6.56 -11.29
C LEU A 302 5.82 7.65 -12.29
N LEU A 303 6.45 8.83 -12.22
CA LEU A 303 6.09 10.01 -13.03
C LEU A 303 6.98 10.21 -14.25
N VAL A 304 7.80 9.21 -14.63
CA VAL A 304 8.75 9.37 -15.74
C VAL A 304 8.06 9.64 -17.08
N HIS A 305 6.92 8.99 -17.34
CA HIS A 305 6.14 9.19 -18.57
C HIS A 305 5.46 10.56 -18.59
N TRP A 306 4.91 10.96 -17.46
CA TRP A 306 4.29 12.27 -17.26
C TRP A 306 5.30 13.40 -17.51
N SER A 307 6.46 13.35 -16.84
CA SER A 307 7.52 14.37 -16.95
C SER A 307 8.07 14.49 -18.38
N LYS A 308 8.21 13.36 -19.10
CA LYS A 308 8.68 13.36 -20.50
C LYS A 308 7.70 13.98 -21.48
N ARG A 309 6.38 13.91 -21.21
CA ARG A 309 5.32 14.34 -22.13
C ARG A 309 4.75 15.72 -21.79
N ARG A 310 5.00 16.22 -20.58
CA ARG A 310 4.54 17.54 -20.15
C ARG A 310 5.14 18.66 -21.02
N PRO A 311 4.33 19.63 -21.48
CA PRO A 311 4.85 20.80 -22.18
C PRO A 311 5.77 21.60 -21.25
N LYS A 312 7.05 21.73 -21.60
CA LYS A 312 7.95 22.68 -20.91
C LYS A 312 7.46 24.09 -21.23
N LEU A 313 6.85 24.77 -20.26
CA LEU A 313 6.51 26.19 -20.40
C LEU A 313 7.83 26.96 -20.67
N GLY A 314 7.90 27.62 -21.81
CA GLY A 314 9.15 27.99 -22.48
C GLY A 314 10.14 28.81 -21.64
N GLN A 315 11.41 28.40 -21.68
CA GLN A 315 12.51 29.35 -21.78
C GLN A 315 12.30 30.15 -23.07
N HIS A 316 11.73 31.35 -22.97
CA HIS A 316 11.75 32.28 -24.10
C HIS A 316 13.20 32.71 -24.32
N SER A 317 13.79 32.19 -25.40
CA SER A 317 14.90 32.82 -26.10
C SER A 317 14.51 34.26 -26.41
N LEU A 318 15.20 35.21 -25.78
CA LEU A 318 15.21 36.60 -26.19
C LEU A 318 15.65 36.66 -27.66
N SER A 319 14.74 37.06 -28.53
CA SER A 319 15.09 37.55 -29.87
C SER A 319 14.69 39.02 -29.93
N ASN A 320 15.71 39.85 -30.18
CA ASN A 320 15.64 41.30 -30.30
C ASN A 320 14.73 41.72 -31.46
N GLY A 321 13.99 42.82 -31.30
CA GLY A 321 13.26 43.46 -32.41
C GLY A 321 12.21 44.52 -32.03
N ASP A 322 12.65 45.57 -31.33
CA ASP A 322 12.20 46.98 -31.37
C ASP A 322 10.76 47.50 -31.08
N SER A 323 10.70 48.40 -30.08
CA SER A 323 9.85 49.62 -29.90
C SER A 323 8.31 49.51 -29.86
N SER A 324 7.51 50.14 -28.98
CA SER A 324 7.71 51.18 -27.94
C SER A 324 6.39 51.41 -27.14
N ILE A 325 6.52 52.09 -25.97
CA ILE A 325 5.50 52.81 -25.15
C ILE A 325 4.60 51.92 -24.25
N GLY A 326 4.52 52.04 -22.92
CA GLY A 326 5.12 52.94 -21.94
C GLY A 326 4.36 52.84 -20.58
N LYS A 327 5.08 53.18 -19.50
CA LYS A 327 4.68 53.59 -18.13
C LYS A 327 4.97 52.64 -16.95
N ASP A 328 5.90 53.18 -16.14
CA ASP A 328 6.40 52.80 -14.83
C ASP A 328 5.34 52.60 -13.75
N VAL A 329 5.61 51.67 -12.83
CA VAL A 329 5.67 51.93 -11.36
C VAL A 329 6.71 50.99 -10.72
N SER A 330 7.81 51.58 -10.24
CA SER A 330 8.77 51.08 -9.23
C SER A 330 8.12 51.00 -7.83
N LEU A 331 8.47 50.23 -6.81
CA LEU A 331 9.70 49.58 -6.31
C LEU A 331 9.29 48.77 -5.04
N LYS A 332 9.95 47.65 -4.73
CA LYS A 332 10.69 47.45 -3.45
C LYS A 332 11.37 46.08 -3.36
N ASN A 333 12.69 46.16 -3.21
CA ASN A 333 13.68 45.12 -2.95
C ASN A 333 13.57 44.51 -1.53
N LEU A 334 13.99 43.24 -1.36
CA LEU A 334 15.04 42.77 -0.42
C LEU A 334 15.28 41.22 -0.55
N PRO A 335 16.37 40.61 -0.04
CA PRO A 335 17.49 40.10 -0.82
C PRO A 335 17.63 38.55 -0.88
N HIS A 336 18.32 38.07 -1.92
CA HIS A 336 18.77 36.69 -2.08
C HIS A 336 19.89 36.29 -1.09
N PRO A 337 19.90 35.07 -0.55
CA PRO A 337 21.12 34.42 -0.10
C PRO A 337 21.76 33.66 -1.26
N ARG A 338 23.07 33.87 -1.43
CA ARG A 338 23.93 33.20 -2.40
C ARG A 338 23.98 31.71 -2.11
N SER A 339 23.63 30.88 -3.08
CA SER A 339 23.97 29.45 -3.12
C SER A 339 25.25 29.31 -3.95
N ASP A 340 26.33 28.89 -3.31
CA ASP A 340 27.52 28.41 -4.00
C ASP A 340 27.13 27.18 -4.82
N VAL A 341 27.29 27.29 -6.13
CA VAL A 341 27.05 26.24 -7.11
C VAL A 341 28.34 25.42 -7.19
N ASP A 342 28.30 24.19 -6.70
CA ASP A 342 29.30 23.17 -7.03
C ASP A 342 28.83 22.49 -8.32
N ASP A 343 29.45 22.92 -9.42
CA ASP A 343 29.14 22.55 -10.80
C ASP A 343 29.80 21.20 -11.12
N GLY A 344 29.01 20.13 -11.16
CA GLY A 344 29.53 18.79 -11.45
C GLY A 344 28.55 17.61 -11.47
N SER A 345 27.25 17.81 -11.27
CA SER A 345 26.29 16.69 -11.10
C SER A 345 25.19 16.59 -12.19
N GLU A 346 25.27 17.36 -13.28
CA GLU A 346 24.14 17.47 -14.21
C GLU A 346 23.93 16.26 -15.15
N ASN A 347 24.89 15.35 -15.30
CA ASN A 347 24.80 14.26 -16.30
C ASN A 347 24.17 12.94 -15.80
N HIS A 348 23.73 12.84 -14.55
CA HIS A 348 22.99 11.65 -14.05
C HIS A 348 21.53 11.96 -13.71
N ALA A 349 21.09 13.21 -13.84
CA ALA A 349 19.78 13.63 -13.39
C ALA A 349 18.62 13.00 -14.19
N ASN A 350 18.78 12.64 -15.47
CA ASN A 350 17.62 12.27 -16.32
C ASN A 350 17.30 10.77 -16.45
N ASN A 351 18.12 9.88 -15.89
CA ASN A 351 17.89 8.43 -16.00
C ASN A 351 17.37 7.87 -14.67
N VAL A 352 16.19 7.25 -14.72
CA VAL A 352 15.64 6.50 -13.59
C VAL A 352 16.56 5.31 -13.31
N LEU A 353 16.91 5.11 -12.04
CA LEU A 353 17.73 3.99 -11.61
C LEU A 353 16.98 2.66 -11.82
N PRO A 354 17.64 1.56 -12.21
CA PRO A 354 16.98 0.27 -12.45
C PRO A 354 16.14 -0.26 -11.26
N SER A 355 16.55 0.08 -10.03
CA SER A 355 15.81 -0.29 -8.81
C SER A 355 14.47 0.45 -8.64
N PHE A 356 14.18 1.44 -9.49
CA PHE A 356 12.98 2.28 -9.46
C PHE A 356 12.25 2.32 -10.82
N GLU A 357 12.64 1.45 -11.75
CA GLU A 357 12.01 1.36 -13.07
C GLU A 357 10.76 0.47 -13.02
N PHE A 358 9.59 1.07 -13.17
CA PHE A 358 8.31 0.36 -13.19
C PHE A 358 8.04 -0.31 -14.53
N SER A 359 7.39 -1.47 -14.50
CA SER A 359 7.00 -2.20 -15.70
C SER A 359 6.08 -1.38 -16.59
N THR A 360 6.36 -1.34 -17.89
CA THR A 360 5.45 -0.76 -18.90
C THR A 360 4.42 -1.78 -19.42
N VAL A 361 4.66 -3.07 -19.20
CA VAL A 361 3.75 -4.16 -19.59
C VAL A 361 2.66 -4.37 -18.53
N LEU A 362 3.04 -4.32 -17.25
CA LEU A 362 2.12 -4.39 -16.10
C LEU A 362 2.28 -3.13 -15.23
N PRO A 363 1.93 -1.94 -15.75
CA PRO A 363 2.16 -0.69 -15.06
C PRO A 363 1.24 -0.52 -13.84
N PRO A 364 1.78 -0.03 -12.71
CA PRO A 364 0.93 0.35 -11.59
C PRO A 364 -0.01 1.49 -11.97
N SER A 365 -1.08 1.63 -11.20
CA SER A 365 -1.99 2.78 -11.29
C SER A 365 -1.72 3.75 -10.16
N ILE A 366 -1.73 5.05 -10.48
CA ILE A 366 -1.77 6.13 -9.49
C ILE A 366 -3.24 6.45 -9.23
N ILE A 367 -3.57 6.63 -7.95
CA ILE A 367 -4.86 7.12 -7.49
C ILE A 367 -4.60 8.39 -6.71
N THR A 368 -5.24 9.49 -7.09
CA THR A 368 -5.14 10.77 -6.38
C THR A 368 -6.43 11.57 -6.54
N GLU A 369 -6.62 12.61 -5.74
CA GLU A 369 -7.83 13.43 -5.76
C GLU A 369 -7.67 14.62 -6.72
N SER A 370 -8.70 14.90 -7.51
CA SER A 370 -8.76 16.11 -8.33
C SER A 370 -9.13 17.32 -7.49
N SER A 371 -8.59 18.49 -7.86
CA SER A 371 -9.03 19.79 -7.35
C SER A 371 -10.52 20.06 -7.61
N SER A 372 -11.10 19.42 -8.63
CA SER A 372 -12.47 19.65 -9.12
C SER A 372 -13.49 18.56 -8.77
N GLY A 373 -13.07 17.47 -8.10
CA GLY A 373 -14.00 16.53 -7.49
C GLY A 373 -13.62 15.05 -7.62
N GLY A 374 -13.26 14.45 -6.49
CA GLY A 374 -13.15 13.01 -6.29
C GLY A 374 -11.83 12.39 -6.75
N PRO A 375 -11.59 11.12 -6.35
CA PRO A 375 -10.39 10.40 -6.74
C PRO A 375 -10.46 9.98 -8.21
N TRP A 376 -9.36 10.14 -8.94
CA TRP A 376 -9.14 9.57 -10.26
C TRP A 376 -8.05 8.50 -10.22
N ARG A 377 -8.06 7.60 -11.21
CA ARG A 377 -7.09 6.52 -11.38
C ARG A 377 -6.56 6.49 -12.81
N LYS A 378 -5.24 6.53 -13.00
CA LYS A 378 -4.59 6.27 -14.31
C LYS A 378 -3.38 5.35 -14.15
N ARG A 379 -3.09 4.53 -15.16
CA ARG A 379 -1.82 3.80 -15.22
C ARG A 379 -0.68 4.79 -15.47
N ILE A 380 0.50 4.51 -14.94
CA ILE A 380 1.66 5.40 -15.15
C ILE A 380 2.00 5.61 -16.63
N THR A 381 1.68 4.65 -17.50
CA THR A 381 1.89 4.72 -18.95
C THR A 381 0.83 5.56 -19.67
N ASP A 382 -0.33 5.73 -19.06
CA ASP A 382 -1.45 6.52 -19.58
C ASP A 382 -1.32 8.01 -19.19
N LEU A 383 -0.37 8.37 -18.32
CA LEU A 383 -0.08 9.77 -18.01
C LEU A 383 0.52 10.46 -19.23
N ASP A 384 -0.06 11.59 -19.61
CA ASP A 384 0.30 12.35 -20.81
C ASP A 384 0.90 13.73 -20.51
N GLY A 385 0.98 14.12 -19.24
CA GLY A 385 1.55 15.40 -18.84
C GLY A 385 0.52 16.52 -18.72
N THR A 386 -0.75 16.24 -19.01
CA THR A 386 -1.86 17.21 -18.90
C THR A 386 -2.55 17.18 -17.54
N GLU A 387 -2.18 16.24 -16.68
CA GLU A 387 -2.75 16.10 -15.34
C GLU A 387 -2.26 17.20 -14.38
N ASP A 388 -2.98 18.32 -14.35
CA ASP A 388 -2.72 19.44 -13.43
C ASP A 388 -3.16 19.15 -11.97
N ASP A 389 -3.94 18.08 -11.77
CA ASP A 389 -4.46 17.65 -10.47
C ASP A 389 -3.47 16.80 -9.66
N LEU A 390 -2.26 16.54 -10.15
CA LEU A 390 -1.25 15.84 -9.36
C LEU A 390 -0.85 16.68 -8.14
N PRO A 391 -0.62 16.07 -6.96
CA PRO A 391 -0.18 16.81 -5.79
C PRO A 391 1.10 17.60 -6.08
N TRP A 392 1.09 18.88 -5.72
CA TRP A 392 2.20 19.81 -6.03
C TRP A 392 3.57 19.28 -5.57
N TRP A 393 3.60 18.56 -4.44
CA TRP A 393 4.83 17.99 -3.87
C TRP A 393 5.34 16.81 -4.70
N CYS A 394 4.47 16.04 -5.36
CA CYS A 394 4.89 15.02 -6.32
C CYS A 394 5.52 15.66 -7.56
N VAL A 395 4.91 16.74 -8.05
CA VAL A 395 5.39 17.49 -9.21
C VAL A 395 6.74 18.14 -8.94
N ASP A 396 6.87 18.89 -7.84
CA ASP A 396 8.13 19.57 -7.46
C ASP A 396 9.25 18.55 -7.19
N CYS A 397 8.90 17.38 -6.64
CA CYS A 397 9.82 16.27 -6.42
C CYS A 397 10.31 15.66 -7.74
N ALA A 398 9.40 15.35 -8.67
CA ALA A 398 9.75 14.72 -9.93
C ALA A 398 10.52 15.66 -10.89
N GLU A 399 10.14 16.94 -10.93
CA GLU A 399 10.71 17.91 -11.88
C GLU A 399 11.94 18.64 -11.35
N ASN A 400 11.88 19.12 -10.11
CA ASN A 400 12.92 19.98 -9.54
C ASN A 400 13.81 19.23 -8.53
N GLY A 401 13.52 17.97 -8.23
CA GLY A 401 14.20 17.22 -7.17
C GLY A 401 13.99 17.83 -5.79
N ARG A 402 12.96 18.65 -5.63
CA ARG A 402 12.66 19.37 -4.38
C ARG A 402 11.56 18.66 -3.62
N PHE A 403 11.84 18.38 -2.35
CA PHE A 403 10.89 17.75 -1.44
C PHE A 403 11.19 18.17 0.01
N PRO A 404 10.20 18.14 0.92
CA PRO A 404 10.43 18.44 2.32
C PRO A 404 11.47 17.48 2.93
N LYS A 405 12.62 18.03 3.35
CA LYS A 405 13.66 17.26 4.04
C LYS A 405 13.44 17.32 5.55
N GLU A 406 13.05 16.20 6.14
CA GLU A 406 12.96 16.07 7.58
C GLU A 406 14.34 15.69 8.15
N ASN A 407 15.06 16.66 8.73
CA ASN A 407 16.40 16.46 9.27
C ASN A 407 16.37 15.70 10.61
N THR A 408 15.97 14.43 10.60
CA THR A 408 15.98 13.58 11.78
C THR A 408 17.40 13.05 12.07
N LYS A 409 18.22 13.89 12.69
CA LYS A 409 19.54 13.46 13.20
C LYS A 409 19.40 12.55 14.43
N CYS A 410 20.36 11.66 14.61
CA CYS A 410 20.55 10.86 15.80
C CYS A 410 21.60 11.52 16.70
N GLY A 411 21.21 11.86 17.92
CA GLY A 411 22.13 12.28 18.97
C GLY A 411 22.81 11.08 19.62
N PHE A 412 24.12 11.18 19.87
CA PHE A 412 24.88 10.14 20.56
C PHE A 412 26.09 10.69 21.31
N TYR A 413 26.56 9.95 22.32
CA TYR A 413 27.80 10.18 23.05
C TYR A 413 28.85 9.16 22.63
N LEU A 414 30.12 9.56 22.66
CA LEU A 414 31.23 8.73 22.23
C LEU A 414 32.36 8.76 23.27
N HIS A 415 32.55 7.65 23.98
CA HIS A 415 33.49 7.55 25.10
C HIS A 415 34.52 6.43 24.90
N PRO A 416 35.72 6.51 25.48
CA PRO A 416 36.61 5.36 25.54
C PRO A 416 35.94 4.21 26.30
N ALA A 417 36.19 2.97 25.89
CA ALA A 417 35.72 1.79 26.61
C ALA A 417 36.40 1.66 27.98
N GLU A 418 35.69 1.13 28.98
CA GLU A 418 36.24 0.92 30.32
C GLU A 418 37.52 0.05 30.25
N GLY A 419 38.61 0.55 30.84
CA GLY A 419 39.93 -0.10 30.81
C GLY A 419 40.74 0.11 29.53
N SER A 420 40.27 0.91 28.56
CA SER A 420 41.06 1.25 27.37
C SER A 420 42.07 2.38 27.67
N PRO A 421 43.32 2.30 27.17
CA PRO A 421 44.29 3.39 27.30
C PRO A 421 44.01 4.57 26.35
N ALA A 422 42.87 4.58 25.64
CA ALA A 422 42.54 5.61 24.68
C ALA A 422 42.10 6.91 25.37
N PRO A 423 42.60 8.09 24.95
CA PRO A 423 42.16 9.37 25.48
C PRO A 423 40.69 9.63 25.12
N ASN A 424 40.00 10.44 25.92
CA ASN A 424 38.65 10.88 25.60
C ASN A 424 38.70 12.00 24.54
N ILE A 425 38.27 11.68 23.32
CA ILE A 425 38.37 12.58 22.16
C ILE A 425 37.15 13.48 21.96
N THR A 426 36.08 13.30 22.76
CA THR A 426 34.87 14.13 22.66
C THR A 426 34.51 14.76 23.99
N GLN A 427 34.16 16.06 23.94
CA GLN A 427 33.78 16.83 25.12
C GLN A 427 32.26 17.00 25.27
N GLY A 428 31.45 16.41 24.37
CA GLY A 428 30.00 16.60 24.39
C GLY A 428 29.22 15.72 23.41
N LYS A 429 27.91 15.96 23.33
CA LYS A 429 26.97 15.22 22.48
C LYS A 429 27.25 15.46 20.99
N LEU A 430 27.39 14.38 20.24
CA LEU A 430 27.49 14.38 18.78
C LEU A 430 26.11 14.19 18.14
N SER A 431 25.96 14.65 16.90
CA SER A 431 24.72 14.53 16.13
C SER A 431 25.04 14.23 14.67
N ALA A 432 24.49 13.14 14.16
CA ALA A 432 24.72 12.68 12.79
C ALA A 432 23.42 12.16 12.14
N PRO A 433 23.36 12.02 10.81
CA PRO A 433 22.24 11.37 10.14
C PRO A 433 21.99 9.96 10.69
N ARG A 434 20.73 9.55 10.79
CA ARG A 434 20.32 8.21 11.25
C ARG A 434 20.96 7.07 10.45
N ILE A 435 21.21 7.32 9.16
CA ILE A 435 21.86 6.40 8.23
C ILE A 435 23.40 6.34 8.39
N LEU A 436 24.03 7.18 9.23
CA LEU A 436 25.50 7.14 9.38
C LEU A 436 25.94 5.73 9.81
N ARG A 437 26.88 5.13 9.06
CA ARG A 437 27.44 3.82 9.37
C ARG A 437 28.42 3.88 10.54
N VAL A 438 28.50 2.80 11.31
CA VAL A 438 29.48 2.62 12.38
C VAL A 438 30.91 2.76 11.85
N LEU A 439 31.18 2.32 10.61
CA LEU A 439 32.48 2.50 9.96
C LEU A 439 32.93 3.97 9.92
N LYS A 440 32.00 4.90 9.66
CA LYS A 440 32.32 6.35 9.65
C LYS A 440 32.58 6.88 11.05
N VAL A 441 31.91 6.34 12.07
CA VAL A 441 32.19 6.67 13.47
C VAL A 441 33.59 6.17 13.86
N ALA A 442 33.96 4.96 13.44
CA ALA A 442 35.31 4.42 13.66
C ALA A 442 36.39 5.27 12.97
N ASN A 443 36.18 5.67 11.72
CA ASN A 443 37.10 6.55 11.00
C ASN A 443 37.26 7.92 11.68
N TYR A 444 36.16 8.50 12.18
CA TYR A 444 36.20 9.73 12.96
C TYR A 444 37.07 9.59 14.22
N VAL A 445 36.96 8.46 14.94
CA VAL A 445 37.81 8.17 16.11
C VAL A 445 39.28 8.07 15.70
N VAL A 446 39.59 7.33 14.63
CA VAL A 446 40.96 7.17 14.12
C VAL A 446 41.59 8.52 13.78
N GLU A 447 40.86 9.38 13.06
CA GLU A 447 41.33 10.71 12.69
C GLU A 447 41.64 11.57 13.90
N LYS A 448 40.75 11.58 14.91
CA LYS A 448 40.96 12.36 16.14
C LYS A 448 42.10 11.83 17.00
N LEU A 449 42.26 10.51 17.12
CA LEU A 449 43.37 9.90 17.86
C LEU A 449 44.74 10.14 17.20
N VAL A 450 44.79 10.22 15.87
CA VAL A 450 46.03 10.51 15.13
C VAL A 450 46.44 11.98 15.28
N LEU A 451 45.46 12.90 15.32
CA LEU A 451 45.71 14.34 15.49
C LEU A 451 46.18 14.72 16.91
N GLU A 452 45.86 13.92 17.93
CA GLU A 452 46.25 14.20 19.33
C GLU A 452 47.64 13.67 19.75
N LYS A 453 48.39 12.97 18.88
CA LYS A 453 49.79 12.62 19.20
C LYS A 453 50.67 13.88 19.12
N PRO A 454 51.28 14.36 20.23
CA PRO A 454 52.19 15.50 20.17
C PRO A 454 53.42 15.15 19.33
N LEU A 455 53.85 16.10 18.51
CA LEU A 455 55.21 16.13 17.97
C LEU A 455 56.18 16.35 19.14
N ASP A 456 56.71 15.27 19.70
CA ASP A 456 57.83 15.37 20.64
C ASP A 456 59.09 15.84 19.91
N GLY A 457 59.63 16.99 20.33
CA GLY A 457 60.88 17.55 19.82
C GLY A 457 61.25 18.95 20.33
N SER A 458 61.56 19.06 21.63
CA SER A 458 62.41 20.06 22.33
C SER A 458 62.13 21.59 22.21
N PRO A 459 62.21 22.35 23.33
CA PRO A 459 62.04 23.81 23.34
C PRO A 459 63.38 24.50 23.08
N ASP A 460 63.45 25.40 22.11
CA ASP A 460 64.23 26.64 22.21
C ASP A 460 64.06 27.54 20.97
N SER A 461 64.22 28.84 21.21
CA SER A 461 64.19 29.98 20.26
C SER A 461 62.83 30.61 19.93
N THR A 462 62.52 31.62 20.73
CA THR A 462 61.95 32.92 20.34
C THR A 462 62.23 33.28 18.88
N PHE A 463 61.22 33.61 18.07
CA PHE A 463 61.28 34.69 17.06
C PHE A 463 59.87 35.08 16.56
N ALA A 464 59.71 36.37 16.31
CA ALA A 464 58.46 37.10 16.12
C ALA A 464 57.81 36.99 14.73
N MET A 465 56.55 37.44 14.63
CA MET A 465 55.78 37.59 13.40
C MET A 465 56.43 38.56 12.38
N GLY A 466 56.25 38.25 11.09
CA GLY A 466 56.43 39.20 9.99
C GLY A 466 55.97 38.63 8.65
N LEU A 467 54.87 39.16 8.11
CA LEU A 467 54.37 38.94 6.75
C LEU A 467 55.37 39.48 5.71
N THR A 468 55.50 38.84 4.54
CA THR A 468 55.15 39.38 3.21
C THR A 468 55.75 38.58 2.03
N SER A 469 54.88 38.33 1.06
CA SER A 469 55.05 38.19 -0.40
C SER A 469 56.41 37.89 -1.06
N GLY A 470 56.38 36.89 -1.96
CA GLY A 470 56.67 37.17 -3.38
C GLY A 470 57.78 36.35 -4.05
N THR A 471 57.40 35.80 -5.22
CA THR A 471 58.22 35.46 -6.41
C THR A 471 58.97 34.11 -6.51
N SER A 472 58.36 33.29 -7.36
CA SER A 472 58.85 32.31 -8.35
C SER A 472 60.31 32.39 -8.84
N ALA A 473 60.93 31.21 -9.03
CA ALA A 473 61.46 30.72 -10.33
C ALA A 473 62.10 29.30 -10.17
N LEU A 474 61.85 28.44 -11.18
CA LEU A 474 62.65 27.32 -11.78
C LEU A 474 63.67 26.53 -10.90
N ASP A 475 63.94 25.23 -11.02
CA ASP A 475 63.86 24.31 -12.17
C ASP A 475 64.00 22.81 -11.75
N SER A 476 63.88 21.94 -12.75
CA SER A 476 63.95 20.47 -12.87
C SER A 476 64.91 19.59 -12.02
N SER A 477 64.37 18.42 -11.65
CA SER A 477 64.93 17.05 -11.68
C SER A 477 66.15 16.63 -10.82
N SER A 478 65.94 15.69 -9.88
CA SER A 478 66.42 14.28 -9.95
C SER A 478 66.29 13.55 -8.59
N ARG A 479 66.02 12.23 -8.67
CA ARG A 479 65.67 11.16 -7.68
C ARG A 479 66.60 11.07 -6.43
N PRO A 480 66.32 10.29 -5.33
CA PRO A 480 65.47 9.09 -5.23
C PRO A 480 64.63 8.88 -3.93
N GLY A 481 63.61 8.02 -4.04
CA GLY A 481 63.16 7.09 -2.98
C GLY A 481 62.92 7.60 -1.56
N LEU A 482 61.67 7.98 -1.25
CA LEU A 482 61.13 7.90 0.11
C LEU A 482 59.91 6.99 0.09
N LYS A 483 60.09 5.77 0.62
CA LYS A 483 58.98 4.89 0.99
C LYS A 483 58.03 5.70 1.89
N PRO A 484 56.72 5.80 1.60
CA PRO A 484 55.79 6.35 2.57
C PRO A 484 55.81 5.43 3.78
N TRP A 485 56.17 5.99 4.93
CA TRP A 485 56.02 5.35 6.21
C TRP A 485 54.56 4.89 6.37
N GLN A 486 54.31 3.60 6.19
CA GLN A 486 53.11 2.94 6.69
C GLN A 486 53.19 2.95 8.22
N LYS A 487 52.87 4.08 8.85
CA LYS A 487 52.43 4.05 10.24
C LYS A 487 51.09 3.32 10.23
N LEU A 488 51.08 2.10 10.77
CA LEU A 488 49.89 1.27 10.99
C LEU A 488 48.74 2.15 11.48
N LYS A 489 47.70 2.33 10.65
CA LYS A 489 46.47 2.99 11.11
C LYS A 489 45.93 2.14 12.26
N PRO A 490 45.72 2.71 13.46
CA PRO A 490 45.16 1.95 14.56
C PRO A 490 43.77 1.45 14.15
N SER A 491 43.52 0.15 14.33
CA SER A 491 42.18 -0.40 14.14
C SER A 491 41.32 0.00 15.34
N VAL A 492 40.13 0.53 15.09
CA VAL A 492 39.21 0.98 16.15
C VAL A 492 37.94 0.16 16.07
N GLU A 493 37.56 -0.42 17.21
CA GLU A 493 36.26 -1.05 17.38
C GLU A 493 35.30 -0.09 18.08
N ILE A 494 34.06 -0.03 17.58
CA ILE A 494 32.96 0.67 18.23
C ILE A 494 32.07 -0.35 18.91
N LEU A 495 31.66 -0.04 20.15
CA LEU A 495 30.82 -0.87 20.98
C LEU A 495 29.58 -0.10 21.42
N CYS A 496 28.50 -0.82 21.70
CA CYS A 496 27.32 -0.30 22.40
C CYS A 496 26.83 -1.39 23.35
N ASN A 497 26.52 -1.05 24.61
CA ASN A 497 26.15 -2.04 25.64
C ASN A 497 27.16 -3.22 25.74
N ASN A 498 28.46 -2.93 25.66
CA ASN A 498 29.56 -3.91 25.65
C ASN A 498 29.58 -4.92 24.48
N GLN A 499 28.75 -4.71 23.45
CA GLN A 499 28.77 -5.50 22.22
C GLN A 499 29.53 -4.76 21.11
N VAL A 500 30.45 -5.46 20.43
CA VAL A 500 31.15 -4.92 19.24
C VAL A 500 30.15 -4.78 18.09
N LEU A 501 30.11 -3.61 17.48
CA LEU A 501 29.19 -3.27 16.40
C LEU A 501 29.79 -3.63 15.04
N SER A 502 28.94 -4.11 14.13
CA SER A 502 29.34 -4.30 12.73
C SER A 502 29.57 -2.94 12.05
N PRO A 503 30.64 -2.77 11.25
CA PRO A 503 30.93 -1.53 10.55
C PRO A 503 29.79 -1.05 9.63
N GLU A 504 29.01 -1.98 9.08
CA GLU A 504 27.91 -1.70 8.15
C GLU A 504 26.62 -1.26 8.83
N MET A 505 26.48 -1.45 10.15
CA MET A 505 25.28 -1.02 10.87
C MET A 505 25.15 0.51 10.84
N SER A 506 23.93 1.00 10.62
CA SER A 506 23.59 2.41 10.78
C SER A 506 23.33 2.77 12.24
N LEU A 507 23.50 4.05 12.61
CA LEU A 507 23.12 4.54 13.95
C LEU A 507 21.65 4.23 14.29
N ALA A 508 20.75 4.30 13.32
CA ALA A 508 19.34 3.88 13.50
C ALA A 508 19.23 2.41 13.88
N THR A 509 19.96 1.54 13.20
CA THR A 509 19.95 0.08 13.46
C THR A 509 20.49 -0.22 14.86
N VAL A 510 21.61 0.40 15.23
CA VAL A 510 22.19 0.27 16.58
C VAL A 510 21.19 0.74 17.63
N ARG A 511 20.54 1.90 17.41
CA ARG A 511 19.55 2.45 18.34
C ARG A 511 18.35 1.50 18.53
N THR A 512 17.82 0.97 17.43
CA THR A 512 16.63 0.10 17.45
C THR A 512 16.90 -1.27 18.06
N TYR A 513 18.02 -1.92 17.72
CA TYR A 513 18.23 -3.33 18.05
C TYR A 513 19.26 -3.60 19.14
N ILE A 514 20.15 -2.66 19.45
CA ILE A 514 21.24 -2.87 20.43
C ILE A 514 21.04 -1.97 21.64
N TRP A 515 20.82 -0.66 21.43
CA TRP A 515 20.64 0.29 22.51
C TRP A 515 19.32 0.08 23.27
N LYS A 516 18.19 0.02 22.56
CA LYS A 516 16.83 -0.24 23.08
C LYS A 516 16.38 0.65 24.24
N LYS A 517 17.01 1.83 24.43
CA LYS A 517 16.65 2.81 25.45
C LYS A 517 16.14 4.11 24.81
N PRO A 518 15.26 4.87 25.50
CA PRO A 518 14.72 6.13 24.98
C PRO A 518 15.77 7.26 24.96
N GLU A 519 16.78 7.16 25.82
CA GLU A 519 17.89 8.11 25.96
C GLU A 519 18.75 8.22 24.68
N ASP A 520 19.62 9.23 24.65
CA ASP A 520 20.64 9.35 23.61
C ASP A 520 21.54 8.11 23.56
N LEU A 521 21.96 7.74 22.35
CA LEU A 521 22.78 6.57 22.14
C LEU A 521 24.16 6.76 22.78
N ILE A 522 24.65 5.79 23.54
CA ILE A 522 26.02 5.79 24.05
C ILE A 522 26.84 4.76 23.28
N LEU A 523 27.90 5.24 22.64
CA LEU A 523 28.89 4.43 21.93
C LEU A 523 30.22 4.48 22.67
N ASN A 524 30.87 3.33 22.77
CA ASN A 524 32.21 3.22 23.32
C ASN A 524 33.20 2.86 22.22
N TYR A 525 34.44 3.32 22.29
CA TYR A 525 35.49 2.93 21.35
C TYR A 525 36.71 2.36 22.06
N ARG A 526 37.41 1.42 21.41
CA ARG A 526 38.71 0.92 21.87
C ARG A 526 39.66 0.73 20.68
N VAL A 527 40.95 0.97 20.93
CA VAL A 527 42.01 0.73 19.95
C VAL A 527 42.43 -0.74 20.02
N VAL A 528 42.42 -1.41 18.88
CA VAL A 528 42.90 -2.79 18.72
C VAL A 528 44.25 -2.73 18.02
N GLN A 529 45.27 -3.34 18.61
CA GLN A 529 46.56 -3.52 17.95
C GLN A 529 46.37 -4.54 16.84
N SER A 530 46.65 -4.16 15.58
CA SER A 530 46.70 -5.14 14.49
C SER A 530 47.85 -6.10 14.78
N ARG A 531 47.54 -7.39 14.94
CA ARG A 531 48.56 -8.44 15.00
C ARG A 531 49.21 -8.65 13.64
#